data_AF-A0A1C5RP56-F1
#
_entry.id   AF-A0A1C5RP56-F1
#
_cell.length_a   1.000
_cell.length_b   1.000
_cell.length_c   1.000
_cell.angle_alpha   90.00
_cell.angle_beta   90.00
_cell.angle_gamma   90.00
#
_symmetry.space_group_name_H-M   'P 1'
#
loop_
_entity.id
_entity.type
_entity.pdbx_description
1 polymer ?
#
loop_
_entity_poly.entity_id
_entity_poly.type
_entity_poly.pdbx_seq_one_letter_code
_entity_poly.pdbx_strand_id
1 'polypeptide(L)'
;MIELLSGSNIVNENRNANMLRTKWYVCPVCGNVVNATGEAVISCCGITLPAFDMVEADADHPVSIERVEDEYYVTIDHEMTKTHYISFIAALSGQENHIVKLYPEGPAEARFKTRLVRKIIFYCNHHGLFEVRVK
;
A
#
# COMPACT_ATOMS: atom_id res chain seq x y z
N MET A 1 -32.06 15.91 -0.99
CA MET A 1 -32.57 16.20 -2.34
C MET A 1 -32.29 17.68 -2.61
N ILE A 2 -31.79 18.03 -3.81
CA ILE A 2 -31.34 19.37 -4.26
C ILE A 2 -29.85 19.66 -4.00
N GLU A 3 -28.95 19.03 -4.77
CA GLU A 3 -27.63 19.61 -5.14
C GLU A 3 -27.11 19.06 -6.50
N LEU A 4 -27.96 18.39 -7.30
CA LEU A 4 -27.55 17.74 -8.57
C LEU A 4 -27.50 18.69 -9.78
N LEU A 5 -27.76 19.99 -9.60
CA LEU A 5 -27.95 20.95 -10.71
C LEU A 5 -26.96 22.13 -10.71
N SER A 6 -26.00 22.20 -9.79
CA SER A 6 -25.12 23.38 -9.63
C SER A 6 -23.77 23.31 -10.36
N GLY A 7 -23.47 22.24 -11.11
CA GLY A 7 -22.24 22.18 -11.94
C GLY A 7 -20.93 22.31 -11.16
N SER A 8 -20.96 22.19 -9.84
CA SER A 8 -19.76 22.10 -9.01
C SER A 8 -19.17 20.68 -9.12
N ASN A 9 -17.86 20.61 -9.33
CA ASN A 9 -17.12 19.35 -9.21
C ASN A 9 -17.27 18.86 -7.77
N ILE A 10 -18.23 17.96 -7.52
CA ILE A 10 -18.38 17.31 -6.22
C ILE A 10 -17.18 16.38 -6.05
N VAL A 11 -16.14 16.86 -5.35
CA VAL A 11 -15.05 16.02 -4.92
C VAL A 11 -15.60 15.13 -3.82
N ASN A 12 -15.56 13.82 -4.03
CA ASN A 12 -16.01 12.87 -3.03
C ASN A 12 -15.12 12.98 -1.77
N GLU A 13 -15.64 13.59 -0.72
CA GLU A 13 -14.99 13.73 0.59
C GLU A 13 -15.20 12.53 1.51
N ASN A 14 -15.92 11.49 1.06
CA ASN A 14 -16.18 10.31 1.88
C ASN A 14 -14.86 9.64 2.26
N ARG A 15 -14.51 9.75 3.54
CA ARG A 15 -13.32 9.14 4.15
C ARG A 15 -13.59 7.69 4.58
N ASN A 16 -14.87 7.31 4.75
CA ASN A 16 -15.25 6.12 5.50
C ASN A 16 -15.50 4.88 4.63
N ALA A 17 -15.58 5.04 3.29
CA ALA A 17 -15.96 3.96 2.38
C ALA A 17 -15.00 3.75 1.19
N ASN A 18 -13.75 4.26 1.29
CA ASN A 18 -12.76 4.12 0.22
C ASN A 18 -11.40 3.67 0.75
N MET A 19 -11.08 2.38 0.56
CA MET A 19 -9.81 1.78 1.00
C MET A 19 -8.58 2.33 0.26
N LEU A 20 -8.75 3.08 -0.84
CA LEU A 20 -7.64 3.78 -1.48
C LEU A 20 -7.09 4.95 -0.65
N ARG A 21 -7.87 5.43 0.33
CA ARG A 21 -7.48 6.50 1.27
C ARG A 21 -6.98 5.98 2.62
N THR A 22 -6.80 4.66 2.74
CA THR A 22 -6.26 4.04 3.95
C THR A 22 -4.89 4.60 4.32
N LYS A 23 -4.72 4.93 5.60
CA LYS A 23 -3.47 5.36 6.21
C LYS A 23 -2.67 4.14 6.66
N TRP A 24 -1.36 4.20 6.51
CA TRP A 24 -0.45 3.08 6.77
C TRP A 24 0.57 3.48 7.82
N TYR A 25 0.82 2.57 8.75
CA TYR A 25 1.72 2.75 9.88
C TYR A 25 2.56 1.49 9.99
N VAL A 26 3.88 1.67 10.09
CA VAL A 26 4.80 0.55 10.24
C VAL A 26 5.67 0.80 11.45
N CYS A 27 5.75 -0.18 12.35
CA CYS A 27 6.63 -0.10 13.51
C CYS A 27 8.05 -0.51 13.11
N PRO A 28 9.06 0.37 13.24
CA PRO A 28 10.44 0.02 12.91
C PRO A 28 11.08 -0.99 13.88
N VAL A 29 10.47 -1.20 15.06
CA VAL A 29 11.03 -2.08 16.10
C VAL A 29 10.60 -3.54 15.89
N CYS A 30 9.30 -3.79 15.67
CA CYS A 30 8.76 -5.15 15.56
C CYS A 30 8.26 -5.50 14.14
N GLY A 31 8.27 -4.55 13.20
CA GLY A 31 7.77 -4.76 11.84
C GLY A 31 6.25 -4.88 11.73
N ASN A 32 5.50 -4.51 12.79
CA ASN A 32 4.04 -4.50 12.78
C ASN A 32 3.53 -3.51 11.73
N VAL A 33 2.56 -3.94 10.93
CA VAL A 33 1.93 -3.14 9.87
C VAL A 33 0.49 -2.92 10.27
N VAL A 34 0.10 -1.66 10.41
CA VAL A 34 -1.26 -1.26 10.75
C VAL A 34 -1.80 -0.38 9.65
N ASN A 35 -2.99 -0.72 9.18
CA ASN A 35 -3.73 0.08 8.21
C ASN A 35 -5.01 0.62 8.87
N ALA A 36 -5.27 1.91 8.70
CA ALA A 36 -6.45 2.57 9.27
C ALA A 36 -7.26 3.23 8.14
N THR A 37 -8.59 3.11 8.21
CA THR A 37 -9.51 3.74 7.24
C THR A 37 -9.77 5.22 7.54
N GLY A 38 -9.21 5.74 8.63
CA GLY A 38 -9.28 7.14 9.02
C GLY A 38 -8.02 7.57 9.76
N GLU A 39 -8.01 8.82 10.23
CA GLU A 39 -6.93 9.34 11.05
C GLU A 39 -6.96 8.68 12.44
N ALA A 40 -5.81 8.14 12.85
CA ALA A 40 -5.64 7.53 14.15
C ALA A 40 -4.24 7.84 14.72
N VAL A 41 -4.16 7.96 16.04
CA VAL A 41 -2.90 7.93 16.78
C VAL A 41 -2.63 6.49 17.17
N ILE A 42 -1.62 5.87 16.55
CA ILE A 42 -1.26 4.47 16.78
C ILE A 42 0.04 4.42 17.58
N SER A 43 0.05 3.61 18.64
CA SER A 43 1.24 3.34 19.43
C SER A 43 1.61 1.86 19.33
N CYS A 44 2.89 1.58 19.09
CA CYS A 44 3.44 0.23 19.04
C CYS A 44 4.86 0.23 19.62
N CYS A 45 5.21 -0.75 20.45
CA CYS A 45 6.52 -0.83 21.12
C CYS A 45 6.90 0.43 21.91
N GLY A 46 5.92 1.17 22.44
CA GLY A 46 6.16 2.38 23.25
C GLY A 46 6.42 3.65 22.45
N ILE A 47 6.34 3.61 21.11
CA ILE A 47 6.46 4.79 20.24
C ILE A 47 5.16 5.06 19.49
N THR A 48 4.87 6.35 19.27
CA THR A 48 3.79 6.77 18.38
C THR A 48 4.26 6.62 16.94
N LEU A 49 3.50 5.88 16.12
CA LEU A 49 3.83 5.64 14.72
C LEU A 49 3.32 6.81 13.87
N PRO A 50 4.16 7.41 13.01
CA PRO A 50 3.68 8.34 11.99
C PRO A 50 2.93 7.59 10.90
N ALA A 51 1.94 8.26 10.29
CA ALA A 51 1.35 7.77 9.05
C ALA A 51 2.36 7.96 7.91
N PHE A 52 2.54 6.93 7.09
CA PHE A 52 3.34 7.02 5.88
C PHE A 52 2.52 7.63 4.75
N ASP A 53 3.13 8.60 4.07
CA ASP A 53 2.66 9.07 2.77
C ASP A 53 3.17 8.12 1.67
N MET A 54 2.34 7.88 0.67
CA MET A 54 2.68 7.03 -0.46
C MET A 54 3.38 7.87 -1.52
N VAL A 55 4.58 7.46 -1.89
CA VAL A 55 5.38 8.08 -2.96
C VAL A 55 5.33 7.21 -4.20
N GLU A 56 5.40 7.78 -5.40
CA GLU A 56 5.51 6.95 -6.61
C GLU A 56 6.81 6.15 -6.59
N ALA A 57 6.77 4.90 -7.06
CA ALA A 57 7.95 4.04 -7.14
C ALA A 57 9.05 4.72 -7.99
N ASP A 58 10.26 4.73 -7.46
CA ASP A 58 11.42 5.38 -8.06
C ASP A 58 12.30 4.38 -8.84
N ALA A 59 13.44 4.87 -9.33
CA ALA A 59 14.41 4.05 -10.06
C ALA A 59 15.16 3.04 -9.17
N ASP A 60 15.19 3.25 -7.85
CA ASP A 60 15.83 2.35 -6.88
C ASP A 60 14.89 1.24 -6.43
N HIS A 61 13.57 1.37 -6.69
CA HIS A 61 12.55 0.36 -6.43
C HIS A 61 11.75 0.01 -7.68
N PRO A 62 12.40 -0.49 -8.75
CA PRO A 62 11.72 -0.88 -9.98
C PRO A 62 10.70 -1.99 -9.71
N VAL A 63 9.44 -1.73 -10.05
CA VAL A 63 8.33 -2.67 -9.91
C VAL A 63 7.92 -3.20 -11.26
N SER A 64 7.88 -4.53 -11.39
CA SER A 64 7.32 -5.23 -12.53
C SER A 64 5.97 -5.83 -12.13
N ILE A 65 4.93 -5.53 -12.91
CA ILE A 65 3.58 -6.04 -12.69
C ILE A 65 3.15 -6.77 -13.95
N GLU A 66 3.07 -8.09 -13.87
CA GLU A 66 2.62 -8.95 -14.95
C GLU A 66 1.21 -9.46 -14.65
N ARG A 67 0.36 -9.47 -15.67
CA ARG A 67 -0.96 -10.10 -15.56
C ARG A 67 -0.88 -11.53 -16.07
N VAL A 68 -1.08 -12.48 -15.19
CA VAL A 68 -1.13 -13.91 -15.49
C VAL A 68 -2.54 -14.39 -15.19
N GLU A 69 -3.31 -14.66 -16.25
CA GLU A 69 -4.73 -15.03 -16.16
C GLU A 69 -5.55 -13.98 -15.37
N ASP A 70 -6.06 -14.38 -14.20
CA ASP A 70 -6.85 -13.57 -13.27
C ASP A 70 -6.03 -13.02 -12.10
N GLU A 71 -4.69 -13.13 -12.15
CA GLU A 71 -3.76 -12.65 -11.12
C GLU A 71 -2.80 -11.58 -11.64
N TYR A 72 -2.49 -10.61 -10.78
CA TYR A 72 -1.31 -9.76 -10.88
C TYR A 72 -0.17 -10.45 -10.15
N TYR A 73 0.89 -10.78 -10.89
CA TYR A 73 2.16 -11.17 -10.33
C TYR A 73 3.05 -9.93 -10.26
N VAL A 74 3.40 -9.55 -9.04
CA VAL A 74 4.16 -8.34 -8.72
C VAL A 74 5.53 -8.77 -8.28
N THR A 75 6.56 -8.24 -8.92
CA THR A 75 7.96 -8.44 -8.54
C THR A 75 8.61 -7.09 -8.34
N ILE A 76 9.35 -6.93 -7.26
CA ILE A 76 10.10 -5.72 -6.95
C ILE A 76 11.57 -6.09 -6.98
N ASP A 77 12.33 -5.51 -7.91
CA ASP A 77 13.77 -5.73 -7.96
C ASP A 77 14.44 -4.80 -6.94
N HIS A 78 14.63 -5.33 -5.73
CA HIS A 78 15.13 -4.62 -4.57
C HIS A 78 15.95 -5.57 -3.69
N GLU A 79 16.91 -5.02 -2.94
CA GLU A 79 17.71 -5.80 -2.00
C GLU A 79 16.82 -6.44 -0.92
N MET A 80 16.99 -7.75 -0.70
CA MET A 80 16.25 -8.50 0.33
C MET A 80 17.23 -9.08 1.35
N THR A 81 18.00 -8.24 2.03
CA THR A 81 18.88 -8.67 3.12
C THR A 81 18.20 -8.58 4.48
N LYS A 82 18.85 -9.07 5.53
CA LYS A 82 18.33 -8.98 6.91
C LYS A 82 18.12 -7.53 7.38
N THR A 83 18.89 -6.60 6.82
CA THR A 83 18.90 -5.19 7.22
C THR A 83 18.14 -4.30 6.26
N HIS A 84 18.03 -4.66 4.98
CA HIS A 84 17.34 -3.86 3.97
C HIS A 84 16.46 -4.77 3.12
N TYR A 85 15.14 -4.59 3.22
CA TYR A 85 14.16 -5.47 2.59
C TYR A 85 12.79 -4.80 2.41
N ILE A 86 11.99 -5.38 1.53
CA ILE A 86 10.57 -5.06 1.40
C ILE A 86 9.79 -5.86 2.44
N SER A 87 9.06 -5.18 3.33
CA SER A 87 8.35 -5.82 4.45
C SER A 87 7.00 -6.40 4.05
N PHE A 88 6.33 -5.76 3.10
CA PHE A 88 5.05 -6.21 2.57
C PHE A 88 4.77 -5.58 1.21
N ILE A 89 3.91 -6.26 0.46
CA ILE A 89 3.25 -5.75 -0.75
C ILE A 89 1.75 -5.81 -0.49
N ALA A 90 1.01 -4.78 -0.89
CA ALA A 90 -0.43 -4.78 -0.78
C ALA A 90 -1.12 -4.30 -2.06
N ALA A 91 -2.17 -5.01 -2.46
CA ALA A 91 -3.08 -4.59 -3.52
C ALA A 91 -4.29 -3.90 -2.92
N LEU A 92 -4.57 -2.67 -3.37
CA LEU A 92 -5.68 -1.87 -2.90
C LEU A 92 -6.72 -1.72 -4.00
N SER A 93 -7.97 -1.93 -3.60
CA SER A 93 -9.17 -1.60 -4.35
C SER A 93 -9.95 -0.50 -3.63
N GLY A 94 -11.11 -0.10 -4.17
CA GLY A 94 -12.00 0.83 -3.47
C GLY A 94 -12.60 0.25 -2.18
N GLN A 95 -12.74 -1.08 -2.07
CA GLN A 95 -13.52 -1.75 -1.02
C GLN A 95 -12.67 -2.58 -0.05
N GLU A 96 -11.56 -3.14 -0.55
CA GLU A 96 -10.70 -4.06 0.18
C GLU A 96 -9.23 -3.77 -0.10
N ASN A 97 -8.37 -4.11 0.86
CA ASN A 97 -6.93 -4.20 0.67
C ASN A 97 -6.47 -5.63 1.01
N HIS A 98 -5.58 -6.17 0.18
CA HIS A 98 -4.97 -7.48 0.38
C HIS A 98 -3.48 -7.28 0.64
N ILE A 99 -3.00 -7.71 1.80
CA ILE A 99 -1.61 -7.53 2.24
C ILE A 99 -0.90 -8.89 2.22
N VAL A 100 0.25 -8.96 1.57
CA VAL A 100 1.17 -10.10 1.61
C VAL A 100 2.43 -9.65 2.34
N LYS A 101 2.71 -10.29 3.49
CA LYS A 101 3.96 -10.08 4.23
C LYS A 101 5.08 -10.84 3.54
N LEU A 102 6.22 -10.18 3.40
CA LEU A 102 7.42 -10.78 2.85
C LEU A 102 8.42 -11.05 3.98
N TYR A 103 9.25 -12.06 3.77
CA TYR A 103 10.33 -12.42 4.67
C TYR A 103 11.65 -11.81 4.17
N PRO A 104 12.48 -11.19 5.03
CA PRO A 104 13.84 -10.80 4.66
C PRO A 104 14.61 -12.01 4.11
N GLU A 105 15.51 -11.83 3.14
CA GLU A 105 16.21 -12.94 2.45
C GLU A 105 15.31 -13.83 1.56
N GLY A 106 14.01 -13.57 1.52
CA GLY A 106 13.07 -14.18 0.58
C GLY A 106 12.91 -13.38 -0.72
N PRO A 107 12.18 -13.93 -1.70
CA PRO A 107 11.87 -13.21 -2.93
C PRO A 107 10.93 -12.03 -2.66
N ALA A 108 11.19 -10.89 -3.30
CA ALA A 108 10.36 -9.68 -3.22
C ALA A 108 9.21 -9.74 -4.23
N GLU A 109 8.34 -10.73 -4.08
CA GLU A 109 7.25 -11.00 -5.02
C GLU A 109 5.94 -11.31 -4.31
N ALA A 110 4.82 -11.01 -4.98
CA ALA A 110 3.50 -11.35 -4.47
C ALA A 110 2.50 -11.54 -5.61
N ARG A 111 1.47 -12.35 -5.34
CA ARG A 111 0.35 -12.58 -6.26
C ARG A 111 -0.95 -12.03 -5.67
N PHE A 112 -1.69 -11.30 -6.50
CA PHE A 112 -2.97 -10.73 -6.13
C PHE A 112 -4.01 -11.06 -7.18
N LYS A 113 -5.25 -11.34 -6.78
CA LYS A 113 -6.35 -11.42 -7.74
C LYS A 113 -6.54 -10.05 -8.40
N THR A 114 -6.70 -10.02 -9.70
CA THR A 114 -6.81 -8.78 -10.50
C THR A 114 -8.05 -7.95 -10.18
N ARG A 115 -9.10 -8.59 -9.67
CA ARG A 115 -10.44 -8.01 -9.52
C ARG A 115 -10.41 -6.72 -8.69
N LEU A 116 -10.78 -5.61 -9.34
CA LEU A 116 -10.94 -4.27 -8.76
C LEU A 116 -9.68 -3.64 -8.16
N VAL A 117 -8.50 -4.25 -8.30
CA VAL A 117 -7.25 -3.62 -7.88
C VAL A 117 -7.06 -2.33 -8.69
N ARG A 118 -6.69 -1.26 -7.99
CA ARG A 118 -6.45 0.07 -8.58
C ARG A 118 -5.02 0.51 -8.36
N LYS A 119 -4.41 0.11 -7.24
CA LYS A 119 -3.01 0.39 -6.94
C LYS A 119 -2.38 -0.75 -6.16
N ILE A 120 -1.09 -0.94 -6.38
CA ILE A 120 -0.24 -1.76 -5.56
C ILE A 120 0.65 -0.83 -4.76
N ILE A 121 0.85 -1.15 -3.49
CA ILE A 121 1.80 -0.46 -2.64
C ILE A 121 2.79 -1.46 -2.07
N PHE A 122 3.95 -0.99 -1.68
CA PHE A 122 4.95 -1.80 -1.00
C PHE A 122 5.78 -0.93 -0.08
N TYR A 123 6.30 -1.54 0.99
CA TYR A 123 7.05 -0.83 2.01
C TYR A 123 8.48 -1.36 2.09
N CYS A 124 9.44 -0.48 1.82
CA CYS A 124 10.85 -0.69 2.11
C CYS A 124 11.16 -0.19 3.53
N ASN A 125 11.85 -1.00 4.32
CA ASN A 125 12.18 -0.63 5.71
C ASN A 125 13.12 0.59 5.83
N HIS A 126 13.85 0.94 4.77
CA HIS A 126 14.74 2.11 4.74
C HIS A 126 14.13 3.31 4.03
N HIS A 127 13.45 3.07 2.89
CA HIS A 127 13.03 4.14 2.00
C HIS A 127 11.54 4.52 2.13
N GLY A 128 10.76 3.74 2.88
CA GLY A 128 9.37 4.06 3.18
C GLY A 128 8.37 3.36 2.28
N LEU A 129 7.22 4.01 2.05
CA LEU A 129 6.06 3.43 1.39
C LEU A 129 5.90 3.97 -0.03
N PHE A 130 5.84 3.05 -1.00
CA PHE A 130 5.71 3.37 -2.41
C PHE A 130 4.36 2.91 -2.97
N GLU A 131 3.88 3.56 -4.02
CA GLU A 131 2.70 3.17 -4.78
C GLU A 131 2.95 3.10 -6.30
N VAL A 132 2.24 2.17 -6.93
CA VAL A 132 2.16 2.00 -8.38
C VAL A 132 0.70 1.81 -8.77
N ARG A 133 0.24 2.56 -9.76
CA ARG A 133 -1.13 2.42 -10.29
C ARG A 133 -1.19 1.29 -11.32
N VAL A 134 -2.22 0.46 -11.21
CA VAL A 134 -2.53 -0.57 -12.21
C VAL A 134 -3.70 -0.14 -13.08
N LYS A 135 -3.67 -0.52 -14.37
CA LYS A 135 -4.71 -0.20 -15.36
C LYS A 135 -5.82 -1.23 -15.36
#